data_AF-A0A3A0A6Z8-F1
#
_entry.id   AF-A0A3A0A6Z8-F1
#
_cell.length_a   1.000
_cell.length_b   1.000
_cell.length_c   1.000
_cell.angle_alpha   90.00
_cell.angle_beta   90.00
_cell.angle_gamma   90.00
#
_symmetry.space_group_name_H-M   'P 1'
#
loop_
_entity.id
_entity.type
_entity.pdbx_description
1 polymer ?
#
loop_
_entity_poly.entity_id
_entity_poly.type
_entity_poly.pdbx_seq_one_letter_code
_entity_poly.pdbx_strand_id
1 'polypeptide(L)'
;MIPELLARLDVETDKGLQMAYASALGNLRAEEAVGPLLALLAVTENRGARLELALSLARIVGEEHPFIQLLRQVRADPGTALSQAVAAMRKRQERGASGADLERTLTECEERLARGDLAQGCRLLARSLQEMPRERLDEAGALILAECARQMAQTGAEPLDYVLLALHTLQSSRV
;
A
#
# COMPACT_ATOMS: atom_id res chain seq x y z
N MET A 1 -19.58 13.96 -10.91
CA MET A 1 -18.15 14.21 -11.17
C MET A 1 -17.36 12.90 -11.15
N ILE A 2 -17.35 12.15 -10.04
CA ILE A 2 -16.66 10.84 -9.94
C ILE A 2 -17.08 9.84 -11.06
N PRO A 3 -18.38 9.62 -11.35
CA PRO A 3 -18.77 8.66 -12.39
C PRO A 3 -18.25 9.00 -13.79
N GLU A 4 -18.17 10.30 -14.12
CA GLU A 4 -17.63 10.77 -15.40
C GLU A 4 -16.12 10.52 -15.50
N LEU A 5 -15.38 10.77 -14.41
CA LEU A 5 -13.94 10.50 -14.37
C LEU A 5 -13.63 9.00 -14.49
N LEU A 6 -14.44 8.14 -13.85
CA LEU A 6 -14.33 6.69 -13.97
C LEU A 6 -14.63 6.22 -15.40
N ALA A 7 -15.72 6.70 -16.00
CA ALA A 7 -16.07 6.36 -17.36
C ALA A 7 -14.99 6.78 -18.38
N ARG A 8 -14.36 7.93 -18.17
CA ARG A 8 -13.23 8.36 -19.02
C ARG A 8 -11.98 7.55 -18.78
N LEU A 9 -11.64 7.25 -17.53
CA LEU A 9 -10.47 6.43 -17.19
C LEU A 9 -10.54 5.04 -17.82
N ASP A 10 -11.74 4.44 -17.87
CA ASP A 10 -11.97 3.09 -18.41
C ASP A 10 -11.57 2.95 -19.89
N VAL A 11 -11.80 3.99 -20.69
CA VAL A 11 -11.53 3.99 -22.14
C VAL A 11 -10.27 4.76 -22.52
N GLU A 12 -9.65 5.47 -21.58
CA GLU A 12 -8.48 6.31 -21.85
C GLU A 12 -7.22 5.47 -22.10
N THR A 13 -6.46 5.82 -23.14
CA THR A 13 -5.20 5.16 -23.50
C THR A 13 -3.98 6.04 -23.30
N ASP A 14 -4.15 7.36 -23.31
CA ASP A 14 -3.08 8.31 -23.07
C ASP A 14 -2.62 8.24 -21.60
N LYS A 15 -1.35 7.94 -21.40
CA LYS A 15 -0.79 7.74 -20.05
C LYS A 15 -0.83 9.01 -19.21
N GLY A 16 -0.68 10.19 -19.82
CA GLY A 16 -0.77 11.46 -19.12
C GLY A 16 -2.19 11.73 -18.61
N LEU A 17 -3.20 11.49 -19.46
CA LEU A 17 -4.61 11.62 -19.08
C LEU A 17 -5.03 10.58 -18.04
N GLN A 18 -4.56 9.33 -18.15
CA GLN A 18 -4.76 8.33 -17.11
C GLN A 18 -4.22 8.81 -15.74
N MET A 19 -3.04 9.44 -15.69
CA MET A 19 -2.50 10.01 -14.44
C MET A 19 -3.31 11.21 -13.96
N ALA A 20 -3.80 12.06 -14.87
CA ALA A 20 -4.65 13.19 -14.50
C ALA A 20 -5.97 12.72 -13.86
N TYR A 21 -6.62 11.70 -14.44
CA TYR A 21 -7.82 11.10 -13.88
C TYR A 21 -7.55 10.44 -12.53
N ALA A 22 -6.47 9.66 -12.40
CA ALA A 22 -6.08 9.04 -11.15
C ALA A 22 -5.85 10.08 -10.04
N SER A 23 -5.10 11.13 -10.33
CA SER A 23 -4.83 12.21 -9.39
C SER A 23 -6.11 12.94 -8.96
N ALA A 24 -7.01 13.22 -9.91
CA ALA A 24 -8.31 13.83 -9.62
C ALA A 24 -9.18 12.93 -8.72
N LEU A 25 -9.26 11.63 -9.02
CA LEU A 25 -10.00 10.65 -8.22
C LEU A 25 -9.41 10.50 -6.80
N GLY A 26 -8.07 10.52 -6.68
CA GLY A 26 -7.39 10.53 -5.39
C GLY A 26 -7.71 11.78 -4.56
N ASN A 27 -7.68 12.96 -5.18
CA ASN A 27 -8.02 14.22 -4.50
C ASN A 27 -9.49 14.28 -4.06
N LEU A 28 -10.39 13.64 -4.82
CA LEU A 28 -11.80 13.51 -4.46
C LEU A 28 -12.08 12.42 -3.43
N ARG A 29 -11.06 11.63 -3.04
CA ARG A 29 -11.17 10.45 -2.18
C ARG A 29 -12.24 9.47 -2.66
N ALA A 30 -12.29 9.23 -3.98
CA ALA A 30 -13.29 8.37 -4.60
C ALA A 30 -13.01 6.88 -4.31
N GLU A 31 -13.63 6.32 -3.28
CA GLU A 31 -13.47 4.90 -2.90
C GLU A 31 -13.82 3.94 -4.05
N GLU A 32 -14.79 4.29 -4.89
CA GLU A 32 -15.20 3.49 -6.06
C GLU A 32 -14.08 3.40 -7.12
N ALA A 33 -13.07 4.28 -7.06
CA ALA A 33 -11.92 4.26 -7.96
C ALA A 33 -10.83 3.27 -7.55
N VAL A 34 -10.88 2.69 -6.33
CA VAL A 34 -9.81 1.80 -5.84
C VAL A 34 -9.55 0.63 -6.78
N GLY A 35 -10.59 -0.09 -7.19
CA GLY A 35 -10.48 -1.22 -8.13
C GLY A 35 -9.83 -0.81 -9.47
N PRO A 36 -10.41 0.18 -10.19
CA PRO A 36 -9.83 0.70 -11.43
C PRO A 36 -8.38 1.18 -11.29
N LEU A 37 -8.03 1.89 -10.21
CA LEU A 37 -6.67 2.39 -9.99
C LEU A 37 -5.67 1.28 -9.64
N LEU A 38 -6.08 0.25 -8.92
CA LEU A 38 -5.25 -0.95 -8.68
C LEU A 38 -5.01 -1.73 -9.98
N ALA A 39 -6.04 -1.88 -10.82
CA ALA A 39 -5.89 -2.50 -12.14
C ALA A 39 -4.92 -1.71 -13.03
N LEU A 40 -5.03 -0.39 -13.04
CA LEU A 40 -4.10 0.48 -13.76
C LEU A 40 -2.67 0.41 -13.18
N LEU A 41 -2.52 0.37 -11.86
CA LEU A 41 -1.22 0.19 -11.20
C LEU A 41 -0.57 -1.13 -11.58
N ALA A 42 -1.33 -2.23 -11.65
CA ALA A 42 -0.81 -3.54 -12.01
C ALA A 42 -0.17 -3.58 -13.40
N VAL A 43 -0.70 -2.85 -14.37
CA VAL A 43 -0.21 -2.82 -15.77
C VAL A 43 0.73 -1.66 -16.09
N THR A 44 0.98 -0.76 -15.14
CA THR A 44 1.85 0.40 -15.34
C THR A 44 3.30 0.02 -15.07
N GLU A 45 4.19 0.18 -16.07
CA GLU A 45 5.62 -0.13 -15.95
C GLU A 45 6.47 1.05 -15.49
N ASN A 46 6.10 2.28 -15.88
CA ASN A 46 6.88 3.47 -15.57
C ASN A 46 6.87 3.73 -14.06
N ARG A 47 8.04 3.67 -13.41
CA ARG A 47 8.19 3.85 -11.95
C ARG A 47 7.59 5.15 -11.41
N GLY A 48 7.67 6.24 -12.16
CA GLY A 48 7.08 7.53 -11.77
C GLY A 48 5.55 7.45 -11.77
N ALA A 49 4.97 6.98 -12.86
CA ALA A 49 3.52 6.80 -12.98
C ALA A 49 2.95 5.81 -11.94
N ARG A 50 3.65 4.71 -11.67
CA ARG A 50 3.28 3.77 -10.60
C ARG A 50 3.20 4.45 -9.24
N LEU A 51 4.17 5.32 -8.93
CA LEU A 51 4.18 6.05 -7.67
C LEU A 51 3.04 7.08 -7.58
N GLU A 52 2.71 7.76 -8.67
CA GLU A 52 1.55 8.67 -8.73
C GLU A 52 0.22 7.92 -8.52
N LEU A 53 0.08 6.71 -9.07
CA LEU A 53 -1.06 5.84 -8.82
C LEU A 53 -1.13 5.40 -7.35
N ALA A 54 -0.01 4.97 -6.77
CA ALA A 54 0.06 4.63 -5.36
C ALA A 54 -0.25 5.83 -4.44
N LEU A 55 0.19 7.03 -4.79
CA LEU A 55 -0.16 8.27 -4.09
C LEU A 55 -1.65 8.60 -4.20
N SER A 56 -2.23 8.40 -5.38
CA SER A 56 -3.67 8.60 -5.60
C SER A 56 -4.51 7.63 -4.74
N LEU A 57 -4.11 6.37 -4.67
CA LEU A 57 -4.71 5.37 -3.77
C LEU A 57 -4.50 5.73 -2.30
N ALA A 58 -3.32 6.22 -1.92
CA ALA A 58 -3.02 6.67 -0.57
C ALA A 58 -3.91 7.85 -0.12
N ARG A 59 -4.26 8.77 -1.03
CA ARG A 59 -5.20 9.87 -0.78
C ARG A 59 -6.64 9.41 -0.59
N ILE A 60 -7.04 8.30 -1.24
CA ILE A 60 -8.38 7.74 -1.06
C ILE A 60 -8.55 7.24 0.38
N VAL A 61 -7.59 6.47 0.89
CA VAL A 61 -7.68 5.85 2.22
C VAL A 61 -7.15 6.70 3.37
N GLY A 62 -6.51 7.84 3.10
CA GLY A 62 -5.88 8.66 4.13
C GLY A 62 -5.25 9.94 3.61
N GLU A 63 -4.42 10.56 4.46
CA GLU A 63 -3.71 11.79 4.09
C GLU A 63 -2.44 11.48 3.30
N GLU A 64 -2.06 12.34 2.35
CA GLU A 64 -0.86 12.10 1.53
C GLU A 64 0.47 12.28 2.30
N HIS A 65 0.48 13.09 3.35
CA HIS A 65 1.70 13.50 4.04
C HIS A 65 2.45 12.29 4.64
N PRO A 66 1.80 11.36 5.39
CA PRO A 66 2.45 10.14 5.87
C PRO A 66 3.05 9.29 4.74
N PHE A 67 2.34 9.15 3.62
CA PHE A 67 2.83 8.40 2.46
C PHE A 67 4.12 9.01 1.89
N ILE A 68 4.13 10.33 1.67
CA ILE A 68 5.30 11.04 1.15
C ILE A 68 6.48 10.99 2.13
N GLN A 69 6.20 11.07 3.44
CA GLN A 69 7.23 10.93 4.47
C GLN A 69 7.85 9.54 4.44
N LEU A 70 7.04 8.48 4.41
CA LEU A 70 7.51 7.11 4.31
C LEU A 70 8.31 6.88 3.02
N LEU A 71 7.83 7.36 1.88
CA LEU A 71 8.54 7.30 0.60
C LEU A 71 9.94 7.93 0.69
N ARG A 72 10.06 9.12 1.31
CA ARG A 72 11.35 9.81 1.47
C ARG A 72 12.31 9.00 2.34
N GLN A 73 11.82 8.42 3.43
CA GLN A 73 12.61 7.55 4.31
C GLN A 73 13.08 6.30 3.57
N VAL A 74 12.19 5.62 2.85
CA VAL A 74 12.52 4.43 2.06
C VAL A 74 13.52 4.73 0.95
N ARG A 75 13.48 5.92 0.34
CA ARG A 75 14.50 6.33 -0.66
C ARG A 75 15.89 6.53 -0.05
N ALA A 76 15.96 6.93 1.22
CA ALA A 76 17.23 7.15 1.91
C ALA A 76 17.79 5.84 2.48
N ASP A 77 16.95 5.04 3.12
CA ASP A 77 17.30 3.75 3.71
C ASP A 77 16.07 2.83 3.72
N PRO A 78 15.88 1.99 2.68
CA PRO A 78 14.71 1.13 2.55
C PRO A 78 14.57 0.15 3.71
N GLY A 79 15.67 -0.48 4.13
CA GLY A 79 15.66 -1.55 5.13
C GLY A 79 15.23 -1.02 6.49
N THR A 80 15.89 0.04 6.95
CA THR A 80 15.57 0.66 8.24
C THR A 80 14.18 1.29 8.22
N ALA A 81 13.82 2.02 7.16
CA ALA A 81 12.52 2.69 7.08
C ALA A 81 11.35 1.70 7.09
N LEU A 82 11.43 0.62 6.31
CA LEU A 82 10.39 -0.40 6.27
C LEU A 82 10.32 -1.17 7.60
N SER A 83 11.47 -1.53 8.19
CA SER A 83 11.52 -2.18 9.51
C SER A 83 10.84 -1.33 10.59
N GLN A 84 11.14 -0.03 10.65
CA GLN A 84 10.51 0.89 11.59
C GLN A 84 9.01 1.05 11.36
N ALA A 85 8.56 1.09 10.11
CA ALA A 85 7.14 1.19 9.77
C ALA A 85 6.37 -0.07 10.20
N VAL A 86 6.93 -1.27 9.98
CA VAL A 86 6.35 -2.54 10.46
C VAL A 86 6.30 -2.57 11.98
N ALA A 87 7.38 -2.17 12.66
CA ALA A 87 7.42 -2.12 14.13
C ALA A 87 6.36 -1.17 14.72
N ALA A 88 6.17 0.00 14.09
CA ALA A 88 5.13 0.95 14.50
C ALA A 88 3.73 0.37 14.33
N MET A 89 3.48 -0.35 13.23
CA MET A 89 2.22 -1.05 13.00
C MET A 89 1.98 -2.16 14.04
N ARG A 90 2.97 -3.03 14.29
CA ARG A 90 2.86 -4.13 15.27
C ARG A 90 2.48 -3.62 16.65
N LYS A 91 3.14 -2.56 17.14
CA LYS A 91 2.83 -1.90 18.42
C LYS A 91 1.40 -1.37 18.52
N ARG A 92 0.77 -0.99 17.40
CA ARG A 92 -0.65 -0.59 17.39
C ARG A 92 -1.56 -1.81 17.52
N GLN A 93 -1.19 -2.95 16.94
CA GLN A 93 -1.99 -4.18 16.98
C GLN A 93 -1.94 -4.94 18.31
N GLU A 94 -0.83 -4.86 19.05
CA GLU A 94 -0.70 -5.43 20.41
C GLU A 94 -1.82 -4.95 21.35
N ARG A 95 -2.37 -3.76 21.11
CA ARG A 95 -3.49 -3.19 21.89
C ARG A 95 -4.85 -3.82 21.61
N GLY A 96 -4.95 -4.69 20.60
CA GLY A 96 -6.22 -5.17 20.04
C GLY A 96 -6.35 -6.68 19.85
N ALA A 97 -5.56 -7.49 20.56
CA ALA A 97 -5.50 -8.96 20.48
C ALA A 97 -5.01 -9.51 19.11
N SER A 98 -3.71 -9.39 18.83
CA SER A 98 -3.05 -10.17 17.76
C SER A 98 -2.68 -11.57 18.27
N GLY A 99 -2.76 -12.58 17.41
CA GLY A 99 -2.30 -13.94 17.71
C GLY A 99 -0.77 -14.03 17.78
N ALA A 100 -0.25 -14.92 18.64
CA ALA A 100 1.19 -15.11 18.86
C ALA A 100 1.99 -15.45 17.57
N ASP A 101 1.34 -16.08 16.59
CA ASP A 101 1.98 -16.42 15.31
C ASP A 101 2.10 -15.21 14.37
N LEU A 102 1.12 -14.30 14.37
CA LEU A 102 1.19 -13.04 13.63
C LEU A 102 2.29 -12.15 14.20
N GLU A 103 2.38 -12.06 15.53
CA GLU A 103 3.43 -11.30 16.20
C GLU A 103 4.83 -11.81 15.83
N ARG A 104 5.04 -13.13 15.87
CA ARG A 104 6.31 -13.76 15.48
C ARG A 104 6.67 -13.46 14.02
N THR A 105 5.70 -13.54 13.12
CA THR A 105 5.89 -13.28 11.69
C THR A 105 6.28 -11.81 11.44
N LEU A 106 5.66 -10.88 12.16
CA LEU A 106 6.01 -9.45 12.08
C LEU A 106 7.39 -9.16 12.67
N THR A 107 7.77 -9.80 13.78
CA THR A 107 9.14 -9.68 14.31
C THR A 107 10.18 -10.20 13.30
N GLU A 108 9.95 -11.36 12.67
CA GLU A 108 10.87 -11.85 11.64
C GLU A 108 10.91 -10.90 10.43
N CYS A 109 9.76 -10.34 10.02
CA CYS A 109 9.69 -9.33 8.98
C CYS A 109 10.58 -8.11 9.30
N GLU A 110 10.48 -7.56 10.52
CA GLU A 110 11.29 -6.42 10.99
C GLU A 110 12.79 -6.72 10.89
N GLU A 111 13.22 -7.92 11.31
CA GLU A 111 14.62 -8.34 11.27
C GLU A 111 15.15 -8.50 9.85
N ARG A 112 14.36 -9.10 8.94
CA ARG A 112 14.75 -9.26 7.53
C ARG A 112 14.94 -7.91 6.86
N LEU A 113 13.99 -6.99 7.07
CA LEU A 113 14.06 -5.63 6.54
C LEU A 113 15.29 -4.88 7.08
N ALA A 114 15.55 -4.95 8.39
CA ALA A 114 16.70 -4.29 9.01
C ALA A 114 18.05 -4.82 8.50
N ARG A 115 18.11 -6.07 8.04
CA ARG A 115 19.31 -6.67 7.42
C ARG A 115 19.42 -6.40 5.92
N GLY A 116 18.48 -5.65 5.33
CA GLY A 116 18.44 -5.37 3.90
C GLY A 116 17.86 -6.49 3.03
N ASP A 117 17.34 -7.58 3.62
CA ASP A 117 16.62 -8.64 2.91
C ASP A 117 15.18 -8.21 2.63
N LEU A 118 15.04 -7.20 1.77
CA LEU A 118 13.76 -6.56 1.48
C LEU A 118 12.75 -7.55 0.87
N ALA A 119 13.22 -8.42 -0.02
CA ALA A 119 12.36 -9.37 -0.71
C ALA A 119 11.71 -10.35 0.27
N GLN A 120 12.47 -10.92 1.21
CA GLN A 120 11.91 -11.81 2.21
C GLN A 120 11.08 -11.05 3.25
N GLY A 121 11.53 -9.86 3.66
CA GLY A 121 10.75 -9.00 4.56
C GLY A 121 9.36 -8.69 3.99
N CYS A 122 9.27 -8.28 2.73
CA CYS A 122 7.99 -7.99 2.08
C CYS A 122 7.10 -9.23 1.92
N ARG A 123 7.67 -10.42 1.69
CA ARG A 123 6.90 -11.68 1.67
C ARG A 123 6.33 -12.04 3.04
N LEU A 124 7.08 -11.82 4.12
CA LEU A 124 6.60 -12.01 5.49
C LEU A 124 5.50 -11.00 5.85
N LEU A 125 5.66 -9.74 5.43
CA LEU A 125 4.62 -8.73 5.56
C LEU A 125 3.36 -9.16 4.80
N ALA A 126 3.47 -9.58 3.54
CA ALA A 126 2.36 -10.07 2.73
C ALA A 126 1.57 -11.18 3.42
N ARG A 127 2.26 -12.17 4.00
CA ARG A 127 1.64 -13.23 4.78
C ARG A 127 0.89 -12.68 6.00
N SER A 128 1.51 -11.75 6.72
CA SER A 128 0.90 -11.11 7.89
C SER A 128 -0.39 -10.35 7.53
N LEU A 129 -0.42 -9.69 6.35
CA LEU A 129 -1.61 -9.00 5.85
C LEU A 129 -2.75 -9.98 5.49
N GLN A 130 -2.41 -11.18 5.00
CA GLN A 130 -3.40 -12.20 4.66
C GLN A 130 -4.03 -12.85 5.91
N GLU A 131 -3.27 -12.93 7.00
CA GLU A 131 -3.71 -13.48 8.29
C GLU A 131 -4.44 -12.45 9.18
N MET A 132 -4.48 -11.18 8.76
CA MET A 132 -5.07 -10.09 9.54
C MET A 132 -6.62 -10.10 9.50
N PRO A 133 -7.30 -9.90 10.64
CA PRO A 133 -8.76 -9.76 10.68
C PRO A 133 -9.21 -8.56 9.84
N ARG A 134 -10.13 -8.79 8.89
CA ARG A 134 -10.61 -7.76 7.94
C ARG A 134 -11.72 -6.89 8.52
N GLU A 135 -12.29 -7.26 9.66
CA GLU A 135 -13.42 -6.59 10.32
C GLU A 135 -13.09 -5.16 10.76
N ARG A 136 -11.81 -4.77 10.77
CA ARG A 136 -11.32 -3.43 11.13
C ARG A 136 -10.99 -2.55 9.93
N LEU A 137 -11.18 -3.05 8.71
CA LEU A 137 -10.87 -2.35 7.47
C LEU A 137 -12.16 -1.92 6.78
N ASP A 138 -12.17 -0.71 6.23
CA ASP A 138 -13.17 -0.34 5.24
C ASP A 138 -12.92 -1.10 3.93
N GLU A 139 -13.89 -1.06 3.02
CA GLU A 139 -13.84 -1.81 1.76
C GLU A 139 -12.64 -1.39 0.90
N ALA A 140 -12.39 -0.08 0.79
CA ALA A 140 -11.27 0.49 0.07
C ALA A 140 -9.91 -0.01 0.59
N GLY A 141 -9.69 0.08 1.91
CA GLY A 141 -8.48 -0.39 2.57
C GLY A 141 -8.30 -1.91 2.44
N ALA A 142 -9.38 -2.68 2.56
CA ALA A 142 -9.35 -4.14 2.40
C ALA A 142 -8.95 -4.58 0.98
N LEU A 143 -9.43 -3.88 -0.05
CA LEU A 143 -9.06 -4.12 -1.45
C LEU A 143 -7.58 -3.80 -1.70
N ILE A 144 -7.12 -2.64 -1.23
CA ILE A 144 -5.72 -2.21 -1.38
C ILE A 144 -4.78 -3.21 -0.69
N LEU A 145 -5.06 -3.58 0.56
CA LEU A 145 -4.21 -4.51 1.31
C LEU A 145 -4.20 -5.91 0.69
N ALA A 146 -5.33 -6.39 0.15
CA ALA A 146 -5.37 -7.66 -0.55
C ALA A 146 -4.47 -7.66 -1.79
N GLU A 147 -4.54 -6.62 -2.62
CA GLU A 147 -3.72 -6.50 -3.82
C GLU A 147 -2.23 -6.33 -3.48
N CYS A 148 -1.89 -5.45 -2.53
CA CYS A 148 -0.51 -5.28 -2.09
C CYS A 148 0.08 -6.58 -1.52
N ALA A 149 -0.66 -7.31 -0.69
CA ALA A 149 -0.22 -8.59 -0.16
C ALA A 149 0.03 -9.61 -1.28
N ARG A 150 -0.89 -9.70 -2.25
CA ARG A 150 -0.74 -10.60 -3.40
C ARG A 150 0.52 -10.28 -4.20
N GLN A 151 0.77 -9.00 -4.48
CA GLN A 151 1.92 -8.56 -5.27
C GLN A 151 3.24 -8.79 -4.53
N MET A 152 3.33 -8.38 -3.27
CA MET A 152 4.53 -8.61 -2.45
C MET A 152 4.84 -10.10 -2.23
N ALA A 153 3.82 -10.96 -2.16
CA ALA A 153 4.02 -12.41 -2.08
C ALA A 153 4.68 -12.97 -3.37
N GLN A 154 4.33 -12.41 -4.53
CA GLN A 154 4.84 -12.84 -5.84
C GLN A 154 6.22 -12.27 -6.14
N THR A 155 6.45 -10.99 -5.86
CA THR A 155 7.62 -10.26 -6.35
C THR A 155 8.57 -9.80 -5.23
N GLY A 156 8.20 -9.97 -3.96
CA GLY A 156 8.97 -9.48 -2.83
C GLY A 156 8.83 -7.97 -2.68
N ALA A 157 9.96 -7.26 -2.73
CA ALA A 157 10.02 -5.81 -2.49
C ALA A 157 9.89 -4.96 -3.77
N GLU A 158 9.94 -5.58 -4.94
CA GLU A 158 9.90 -4.86 -6.21
C GLU A 158 8.60 -5.14 -6.96
N PRO A 159 7.82 -4.12 -7.36
CA PRO A 159 8.05 -2.69 -7.11
C PRO A 159 7.75 -2.26 -5.66
N LEU A 160 8.48 -1.25 -5.16
CA LEU A 160 8.36 -0.75 -3.78
C LEU A 160 7.03 0.00 -3.49
N ASP A 161 6.26 0.31 -4.52
CA ASP A 161 4.98 1.02 -4.36
C ASP A 161 3.95 0.22 -3.56
N TYR A 162 3.87 -1.10 -3.76
CA TYR A 162 2.94 -1.96 -3.02
C TYR A 162 3.27 -2.01 -1.52
N VAL A 163 4.54 -2.08 -1.13
CA VAL A 163 4.90 -2.08 0.30
C VAL A 163 4.63 -0.72 0.96
N LEU A 164 4.92 0.38 0.24
CA LEU A 164 4.61 1.73 0.71
C LEU A 164 3.10 1.93 0.89
N LEU A 165 2.32 1.53 -0.11
CA LEU A 165 0.87 1.65 -0.11
C LEU A 165 0.24 0.77 0.98
N ALA A 166 0.75 -0.45 1.20
CA ALA A 166 0.27 -1.33 2.26
C ALA A 166 0.47 -0.72 3.65
N LEU A 167 1.70 -0.27 3.95
CA LEU A 167 2.03 0.33 5.24
C LEU A 167 1.23 1.61 5.49
N HIS A 168 1.07 2.46 4.47
CA HIS A 168 0.23 3.65 4.56
C HIS A 168 -1.24 3.32 4.83
N THR A 169 -1.78 2.34 4.13
CA THR A 169 -3.19 1.92 4.29
C THR A 169 -3.45 1.40 5.70
N LEU A 170 -2.53 0.60 6.24
CA LEU A 170 -2.59 0.13 7.64
C LEU A 170 -2.49 1.27 8.65
N GLN A 171 -1.66 2.28 8.37
CA GLN A 171 -1.52 3.44 9.23
C GLN A 171 -2.78 4.31 9.24
N SER A 172 -3.43 4.46 8.09
CA SER A 172 -4.63 5.29 7.90
C SER A 172 -5.91 4.60 8.38
N SER A 173 -5.93 3.27 8.35
CA SER A 173 -7.01 2.47 8.94
C SER A 173 -7.07 2.72 10.45
N ARG A 174 -8.27 3.03 10.95
CA ARG A 174 -8.54 3.19 12.39
C ARG A 174 -8.57 1.81 13.05
N VAL A 175 -7.39 1.24 13.30
CA VAL A 175 -7.17 0.17 14.29
C VAL A 175 -7.16 0.77 15.68
#